data_AF-A0A852WPM6-F1
#
_entry.id   AF-A0A852WPM6-F1
#
_cell.length_a   1.000
_cell.length_b   1.000
_cell.length_c   1.000
_cell.angle_alpha   90.00
_cell.angle_beta   90.00
_cell.angle_gamma   90.00
#
_symmetry.space_group_name_H-M   'P 1'
#
loop_
_entity.id
_entity.type
_entity.pdbx_description
1 polymer ?
#
loop_
_entity_poly.entity_id
_entity_poly.type
_entity_poly.pdbx_seq_one_letter_code
_entity_poly.pdbx_strand_id
1 'polypeptide(L)'
;MTIRRTLAVLATTAALVLVGAGAASAAGSPHFIKNATGASLSGTSLVVHFKEAGLPSGATETITATAQLDATYSCVNNGGHVPSDPKKTTISSEVSESGEFTAGKNGNVTGSLTLSAPAAAEVLSCPGGQTSTLVSGMWSNVSVSDEDSGAFLAIAGTFTF
;
A
#
# COMPACT_ATOMS: atom_id res chain seq x y z
N MET A 1 22.74 8.93 -51.55
CA MET A 1 21.51 8.38 -50.93
C MET A 1 21.75 6.90 -50.69
N THR A 2 22.22 6.54 -49.50
CA THR A 2 22.48 5.15 -49.09
C THR A 2 22.03 5.01 -47.65
N ILE A 3 20.99 4.20 -47.47
CA ILE A 3 20.24 3.98 -46.23
C ILE A 3 21.11 3.22 -45.23
N ARG A 4 21.36 3.81 -44.07
CA ARG A 4 22.01 3.14 -42.93
C ARG A 4 20.92 2.40 -42.14
N ARG A 5 20.97 1.08 -42.18
CA ARG A 5 20.07 0.19 -41.42
C ARG A 5 20.51 0.18 -39.96
N THR A 6 19.85 0.98 -39.12
CA THR A 6 19.99 0.89 -37.66
C THR A 6 19.08 -0.22 -37.15
N LEU A 7 19.67 -1.34 -36.73
CA LEU A 7 19.00 -2.39 -35.98
C LEU A 7 18.83 -1.89 -34.53
N ALA A 8 17.59 -1.61 -34.13
CA ALA A 8 17.23 -1.39 -32.74
C ALA A 8 17.04 -2.75 -32.05
N VAL A 9 17.95 -3.11 -31.15
CA VAL A 9 17.79 -4.27 -30.27
C VAL A 9 17.16 -3.77 -28.97
N LEU A 10 15.86 -4.00 -28.83
CA LEU A 10 15.12 -3.75 -27.59
C LEU A 10 15.27 -4.99 -26.70
N ALA A 11 16.20 -4.95 -25.75
CA ALA A 11 16.33 -6.01 -24.74
C ALA A 11 15.53 -5.59 -23.49
N THR A 12 14.30 -6.09 -23.37
CA THR A 12 13.48 -5.94 -22.16
C THR A 12 13.82 -7.05 -21.19
N THR A 13 14.71 -6.77 -20.23
CA THR A 13 14.95 -7.68 -19.10
C THR A 13 13.82 -7.52 -18.08
N ALA A 14 12.84 -8.42 -18.10
CA ALA A 14 11.90 -8.60 -17.01
C ALA A 14 12.64 -9.30 -15.86
N ALA A 15 13.03 -8.54 -14.83
CA ALA A 15 13.55 -9.11 -13.59
C ALA A 15 12.37 -9.69 -12.80
N LEU A 16 12.25 -11.01 -12.81
CA LEU A 16 11.33 -11.74 -11.94
C LEU A 16 11.92 -11.69 -10.52
N VAL A 17 11.41 -10.82 -9.66
CA VAL A 17 11.73 -10.82 -8.23
C VAL A 17 11.01 -12.02 -7.62
N LEU A 18 11.74 -13.11 -7.40
CA LEU A 18 11.27 -14.19 -6.53
C LEU A 18 11.34 -13.68 -5.09
N VAL A 19 10.21 -13.19 -4.57
CA VAL A 19 10.04 -13.02 -3.12
C VAL A 19 10.11 -14.43 -2.52
N GLY A 20 11.10 -14.65 -1.68
CA GLY A 20 11.32 -15.95 -1.03
C GLY A 20 10.10 -16.31 -0.19
N ALA A 21 9.42 -17.41 -0.54
CA ALA A 21 8.47 -18.03 0.36
C ALA A 21 9.27 -18.61 1.54
N GLY A 22 9.19 -17.95 2.70
CA GLY A 22 9.65 -18.51 3.97
C GLY A 22 8.95 -19.85 4.24
N ALA A 23 9.67 -20.79 4.84
CA ALA A 23 9.12 -22.09 5.19
C ALA A 23 8.13 -21.94 6.37
N ALA A 24 6.84 -21.77 6.07
CA ALA A 24 5.78 -21.80 7.06
C ALA A 24 5.71 -23.20 7.70
N SER A 25 6.25 -23.32 8.91
CA SER A 25 6.09 -24.48 9.78
C SER A 25 5.57 -24.06 11.15
N ALA A 26 4.48 -23.27 11.14
CA ALA A 26 3.74 -22.95 12.35
C ALA A 26 2.88 -24.16 12.75
N ALA A 27 3.13 -24.73 13.93
CA ALA A 27 2.22 -25.67 14.56
C ALA A 27 0.91 -24.93 14.93
N GLY A 28 -0.04 -24.91 14.02
CA GLY A 28 -1.28 -24.16 14.10
C GLY A 28 -1.96 -24.08 12.72
N SER A 29 -3.12 -23.43 12.62
CA SER A 29 -3.74 -23.11 11.33
C SER A 29 -3.87 -21.58 11.24
N PRO A 30 -2.77 -20.85 11.04
CA PRO A 30 -2.77 -19.38 10.98
C PRO A 30 -3.73 -18.87 9.92
N HIS A 31 -4.60 -17.94 10.30
CA HIS A 31 -5.53 -17.28 9.39
C HIS A 31 -6.06 -15.98 9.98
N PHE A 32 -6.33 -15.00 9.11
CA PHE A 32 -7.04 -13.81 9.50
C PHE A 32 -8.54 -14.09 9.72
N ILE A 33 -9.07 -13.57 10.82
CA ILE A 33 -10.49 -13.67 11.17
C ILE A 33 -11.27 -12.64 10.35
N LYS A 34 -11.91 -13.09 9.28
CA LYS A 34 -12.59 -12.24 8.28
C LYS A 34 -13.53 -11.17 8.87
N ASN A 35 -14.29 -11.48 9.92
CA ASN A 35 -15.24 -10.52 10.53
C ASN A 35 -14.59 -9.55 11.54
N ALA A 36 -13.30 -9.72 11.83
CA ALA A 36 -12.50 -8.86 12.71
C ALA A 36 -11.30 -8.23 11.97
N THR A 37 -11.24 -8.42 10.66
CA THR A 37 -10.22 -7.84 9.77
C THR A 37 -10.91 -7.03 8.69
N GLY A 38 -10.43 -5.81 8.48
CA GLY A 38 -11.05 -4.86 7.57
C GLY A 38 -10.22 -3.60 7.42
N ALA A 39 -10.75 -2.64 6.67
CA ALA A 39 -10.10 -1.36 6.44
C ALA A 39 -11.08 -0.20 6.55
N SER A 40 -10.57 0.96 6.91
CA SER A 40 -11.34 2.20 7.05
C SER A 40 -10.46 3.42 6.84
N LEU A 41 -11.03 4.53 6.39
CA LEU A 41 -10.30 5.79 6.25
C LEU A 41 -10.12 6.49 7.59
N SER A 42 -8.94 7.09 7.78
CA SER A 42 -8.67 8.10 8.79
C SER A 42 -8.07 9.33 8.10
N GLY A 43 -8.91 10.30 7.75
CA GLY A 43 -8.53 11.36 6.81
C GLY A 43 -8.28 10.77 5.42
N THR A 44 -7.09 11.00 4.87
CA THR A 44 -6.67 10.46 3.56
C THR A 44 -5.93 9.12 3.67
N SER A 45 -5.57 8.70 4.89
CA SER A 45 -4.86 7.43 5.13
C SER A 45 -5.84 6.27 5.26
N LEU A 46 -5.41 5.08 4.85
CA LEU A 46 -6.15 3.84 5.01
C LEU A 46 -5.64 3.07 6.22
N VAL A 47 -6.50 2.83 7.20
CA VAL A 47 -6.18 2.03 8.38
C VAL A 47 -6.71 0.62 8.15
N VAL A 48 -5.79 -0.35 8.07
CA VAL A 48 -6.10 -1.78 8.00
C VAL A 48 -6.04 -2.35 9.40
N HIS A 49 -7.17 -2.76 9.94
CA HIS A 49 -7.25 -3.46 11.23
C HIS A 49 -7.36 -4.96 10.97
N PHE A 50 -6.72 -5.75 11.80
CA PHE A 50 -6.71 -7.20 11.62
C PHE A 50 -6.73 -7.94 12.94
N LYS A 51 -7.25 -9.16 12.85
CA LYS A 51 -7.06 -10.20 13.85
C LYS A 51 -6.60 -11.46 13.15
N GLU A 52 -5.49 -12.02 13.61
CA GLU A 52 -4.99 -13.32 13.20
C GLU A 52 -5.08 -14.32 14.35
N ALA A 53 -5.40 -15.57 14.02
CA ALA A 53 -5.54 -16.65 15.00
C ALA A 53 -4.88 -17.93 14.48
N GLY A 54 -4.58 -18.83 15.41
CA GLY A 54 -3.95 -20.12 15.08
C GLY A 54 -2.43 -20.07 15.07
N LEU A 55 -1.84 -19.05 15.71
CA LEU A 55 -0.40 -18.89 15.88
C LEU A 55 0.08 -19.61 17.15
N PRO A 56 1.36 -20.01 17.24
CA PRO A 56 1.95 -20.42 18.51
C PRO A 56 1.93 -19.26 19.53
N SER A 57 1.68 -19.57 20.81
CA SER A 57 1.72 -18.55 21.87
C SER A 57 3.10 -17.90 21.96
N GLY A 58 3.15 -16.58 21.92
CA GLY A 58 4.39 -15.80 22.02
C GLY A 58 5.24 -15.77 20.75
N ALA A 59 4.75 -16.34 19.64
CA ALA A 59 5.37 -16.14 18.34
C ALA A 59 5.27 -14.66 17.93
N THR A 60 6.29 -14.13 17.28
CA THR A 60 6.28 -12.78 16.69
C THR A 60 6.10 -12.95 15.20
N GLU A 61 5.07 -12.33 14.65
CA GLU A 61 4.74 -12.39 13.23
C GLU A 61 4.96 -11.02 12.58
N THR A 62 5.46 -11.05 11.35
CA THR A 62 5.65 -9.90 10.48
C THR A 62 4.41 -9.75 9.61
N ILE A 63 3.53 -8.83 10.01
CA ILE A 63 2.26 -8.58 9.32
C ILE A 63 2.44 -7.36 8.40
N THR A 64 2.03 -7.53 7.16
CA THR A 64 2.11 -6.53 6.09
C THR A 64 0.72 -6.21 5.57
N ALA A 65 0.36 -4.93 5.54
CA ALA A 65 -0.82 -4.42 4.86
C ALA A 65 -0.41 -3.78 3.53
N THR A 66 -1.18 -4.04 2.47
CA THR A 66 -0.91 -3.51 1.13
C THR A 66 -2.21 -3.01 0.50
N ALA A 67 -2.13 -1.93 -0.28
CA ALA A 67 -3.23 -1.44 -1.09
C ALA A 67 -2.71 -0.72 -2.33
N GLN A 68 -3.50 -0.73 -3.41
CA GLN A 68 -3.31 0.15 -4.55
C GLN A 68 -3.87 1.54 -4.23
N LEU A 69 -3.07 2.58 -4.47
CA LEU A 69 -3.47 3.97 -4.36
C LEU A 69 -3.53 4.62 -5.74
N ASP A 70 -4.71 5.10 -6.11
CA ASP A 70 -4.90 6.05 -7.20
C ASP A 70 -5.14 7.44 -6.60
N ALA A 71 -4.10 8.27 -6.55
CA ALA A 71 -4.12 9.56 -5.87
C ALA A 71 -3.84 10.71 -6.82
N THR A 72 -4.50 11.83 -6.55
CA THR A 72 -4.39 13.04 -7.34
C THR A 72 -3.86 14.18 -6.50
N TYR A 73 -2.81 14.81 -6.99
CA TYR A 73 -2.15 15.96 -6.38
C TYR A 73 -2.32 17.18 -7.25
N SER A 74 -2.44 18.35 -6.64
CA SER A 74 -2.52 19.61 -7.37
C SER A 74 -1.86 20.76 -6.61
N CYS A 75 -1.37 21.76 -7.35
CA CYS A 75 -0.96 23.02 -6.76
C CYS A 75 -2.19 23.88 -6.44
N VAL A 76 -2.31 24.29 -5.19
CA VAL A 76 -3.40 25.12 -4.68
C VAL A 76 -2.85 26.49 -4.33
N ASN A 77 -3.43 27.57 -4.85
CA ASN A 77 -3.00 28.93 -4.52
C ASN A 77 -3.40 29.34 -3.09
N ASN A 78 -2.87 30.46 -2.60
CA ASN A 78 -3.19 30.97 -1.25
C ASN A 78 -4.69 31.27 -1.03
N GLY A 79 -5.48 31.39 -2.10
CA GLY A 79 -6.93 31.55 -2.04
C GLY A 79 -7.71 30.23 -2.03
N GLY A 80 -7.04 29.08 -1.94
CA GLY A 80 -7.70 27.76 -1.95
C GLY A 80 -8.18 27.28 -3.33
N HIS A 81 -7.80 27.98 -4.41
CA HIS A 81 -8.21 27.61 -5.76
C HIS A 81 -7.10 26.82 -6.47
N VAL A 82 -7.52 25.81 -7.23
CA VAL A 82 -6.66 25.13 -8.19
C VAL A 82 -6.59 26.00 -9.45
N PRO A 83 -5.41 26.53 -9.83
CA PRO A 83 -5.27 27.29 -11.07
C PRO A 83 -5.64 26.41 -12.28
N SER A 84 -6.20 27.02 -13.33
CA SER A 84 -6.66 26.30 -14.53
C SER A 84 -5.53 25.65 -15.37
N ASP A 85 -4.26 25.83 -15.00
CA ASP A 85 -3.07 25.41 -15.75
C ASP A 85 -2.23 24.40 -14.94
N PRO A 86 -1.58 23.43 -15.61
CA PRO A 86 -1.87 22.01 -15.57
C PRO A 86 -1.12 21.28 -14.44
N LYS A 87 -0.83 21.94 -13.31
CA LYS A 87 -0.07 21.30 -12.22
C LYS A 87 -0.99 20.44 -11.37
N LYS A 88 -1.48 19.39 -12.00
CA LYS A 88 -2.16 18.24 -11.41
C LYS A 88 -1.43 16.99 -11.88
N THR A 89 -1.07 16.13 -10.94
CA THR A 89 -0.48 14.83 -11.24
C THR A 89 -1.32 13.76 -10.57
N THR A 90 -1.63 12.71 -11.31
CA THR A 90 -2.20 11.49 -10.74
C THR A 90 -1.12 10.44 -10.67
N ILE A 91 -1.00 9.78 -9.53
CA ILE A 91 -0.16 8.60 -9.34
C ILE A 91 -1.06 7.38 -9.22
N SER A 92 -0.55 6.24 -9.67
CA SER A 92 -1.10 4.93 -9.39
C SER A 92 0.06 4.08 -8.87
N SER A 93 0.04 3.74 -7.59
CA SER A 93 1.13 3.01 -6.94
C SER A 93 0.61 2.09 -5.86
N GLU A 94 1.26 0.94 -5.71
CA GLU A 94 1.08 0.10 -4.54
C GLU A 94 1.74 0.77 -3.33
N VAL A 95 1.08 0.72 -2.18
CA VAL A 95 1.58 1.21 -0.90
C VAL A 95 1.47 0.07 0.10
N SER A 96 2.54 -0.14 0.86
CA SER A 96 2.61 -1.18 1.88
C SER A 96 3.16 -0.61 3.20
N GLU A 97 2.75 -1.21 4.30
CA GLU A 97 3.30 -0.96 5.64
C GLU A 97 3.37 -2.30 6.38
N SER A 98 4.42 -2.49 7.18
CA SER A 98 4.70 -3.75 7.87
C SER A 98 4.98 -3.50 9.34
N GLY A 99 4.64 -4.46 10.20
CA GLY A 99 4.95 -4.39 11.62
C GLY A 99 5.11 -5.77 12.24
N GLU A 100 5.88 -5.83 13.32
CA GLU A 100 6.02 -7.02 14.14
C GLU A 100 4.93 -7.04 15.23
N PHE A 101 4.24 -8.16 15.36
CA PHE A 101 3.20 -8.37 16.35
C PHE A 101 3.39 -9.70 17.07
N THR A 102 3.42 -9.66 18.40
CA THR A 102 3.56 -10.88 19.20
C THR A 102 2.20 -11.49 19.54
N ALA A 103 2.02 -12.76 19.19
CA ALA A 103 0.85 -13.55 19.52
C ALA A 103 0.69 -13.68 21.04
N GLY A 104 -0.51 -13.37 21.53
CA GLY A 104 -0.86 -13.56 22.94
C GLY A 104 -0.88 -15.04 23.32
N LYS A 105 -1.13 -15.31 24.61
CA LYS A 105 -1.18 -16.69 25.18
C LYS A 105 -2.12 -17.66 24.45
N ASN A 106 -3.13 -17.12 23.77
CA ASN A 106 -4.12 -17.90 23.03
C ASN A 106 -3.81 -17.99 21.52
N GLY A 107 -2.60 -17.64 21.09
CA GLY A 107 -2.22 -17.73 19.67
C GLY A 107 -2.98 -16.76 18.77
N ASN A 108 -3.26 -15.55 19.27
CA ASN A 108 -3.92 -14.50 18.49
C ASN A 108 -3.05 -13.25 18.47
N VAL A 109 -3.05 -12.57 17.32
CA VAL A 109 -2.58 -11.21 17.14
C VAL A 109 -3.79 -10.33 16.79
N THR A 110 -3.86 -9.14 17.38
CA THR A 110 -4.79 -8.08 16.97
C THR A 110 -4.00 -6.79 16.83
N GLY A 111 -4.15 -6.09 15.71
CA GLY A 111 -3.40 -4.89 15.43
C GLY A 111 -4.00 -4.05 14.32
N SER A 112 -3.27 -3.01 13.95
CA SER A 112 -3.59 -2.18 12.79
C SER A 112 -2.33 -1.61 12.16
N LEU A 113 -2.35 -1.47 10.84
CA LEU A 113 -1.32 -0.80 10.05
C LEU A 113 -1.97 0.33 9.27
N THR A 114 -1.25 1.45 9.11
CA THR A 114 -1.77 2.65 8.43
C THR A 114 -1.00 2.90 7.17
N LEU A 115 -1.68 2.81 6.02
CA LEU A 115 -1.13 3.17 4.71
C LEU A 115 -1.37 4.65 4.47
N SER A 116 -0.30 5.38 4.16
CA SER A 116 -0.35 6.81 3.89
C SER A 116 0.07 7.09 2.46
N ALA A 117 -0.65 8.01 1.82
CA ALA A 117 -0.27 8.50 0.51
C ALA A 117 1.08 9.25 0.59
N PRO A 118 1.92 9.21 -0.46
CA PRO A 118 3.15 9.99 -0.53
C PRO A 118 2.89 11.47 -0.25
N ALA A 119 3.86 12.15 0.38
CA ALA A 119 3.71 13.56 0.69
C ALA A 119 3.59 14.37 -0.60
N ALA A 120 2.67 15.33 -0.64
CA ALA A 120 2.36 16.07 -1.87
C ALA A 120 3.59 16.80 -2.45
N ALA A 121 4.49 17.28 -1.58
CA ALA A 121 5.73 17.95 -1.99
C ALA A 121 6.73 17.02 -2.69
N GLU A 122 6.65 15.70 -2.48
CA GLU A 122 7.50 14.70 -3.14
C GLU A 122 6.97 14.34 -4.53
N VAL A 123 5.65 14.43 -4.73
CA VAL A 123 4.99 14.07 -5.98
C VAL A 123 4.93 15.25 -6.96
N LEU A 124 4.74 16.47 -6.45
CA LEU A 124 4.49 17.66 -7.27
C LEU A 124 5.18 18.90 -6.71
N SER A 125 6.03 19.52 -7.53
CA SER A 125 6.67 20.80 -7.21
C SER A 125 5.84 21.99 -7.74
N CYS A 126 5.44 22.87 -6.83
CA CYS A 126 4.61 24.04 -7.10
C CYS A 126 5.44 25.34 -7.13
N PRO A 127 5.15 26.27 -8.06
CA PRO A 127 5.76 27.60 -8.06
C PRO A 127 5.41 28.41 -6.81
N GLY A 128 6.16 29.49 -6.56
CA GLY A 128 5.91 30.39 -5.45
C GLY A 128 4.47 30.92 -5.39
N GLY A 129 3.88 30.97 -4.19
CA GLY A 129 2.49 31.36 -3.98
C GLY A 129 1.46 30.23 -4.14
N GLN A 130 1.92 28.99 -4.31
CA GLN A 130 1.09 27.78 -4.36
C GLN A 130 1.65 26.69 -3.45
N THR A 131 0.77 25.83 -2.95
CA THR A 131 1.08 24.69 -2.09
C THR A 131 0.72 23.39 -2.79
N SER A 132 1.63 22.43 -2.82
CA SER A 132 1.32 21.09 -3.31
C SER A 132 0.38 20.38 -2.34
N THR A 133 -0.74 19.87 -2.85
CA THR A 133 -1.82 19.32 -2.03
C THR A 133 -2.32 18.01 -2.63
N LEU A 134 -2.52 16.99 -1.79
CA LEU A 134 -3.30 15.80 -2.15
C LEU A 134 -4.79 16.19 -2.16
N VAL A 135 -5.43 16.14 -3.33
CA VAL A 135 -6.79 16.68 -3.51
C VAL A 135 -7.87 15.60 -3.54
N SER A 136 -7.53 14.38 -3.93
CA SER A 136 -8.45 13.24 -3.91
C SER A 136 -7.68 11.93 -4.05
N GLY A 137 -8.24 10.83 -3.60
CA GLY A 137 -7.68 9.51 -3.89
C GLY A 137 -8.65 8.36 -3.68
N MET A 138 -8.23 7.20 -4.15
CA MET A 138 -8.94 5.93 -3.98
C MET A 138 -7.93 4.85 -3.58
N TRP A 139 -8.22 4.17 -2.48
CA TRP A 139 -7.57 2.92 -2.12
C TRP A 139 -8.38 1.75 -2.68
N SER A 140 -7.70 0.79 -3.29
CA SER A 140 -8.28 -0.44 -3.83
C SER A 140 -7.33 -1.62 -3.63
N ASN A 141 -7.78 -2.84 -3.96
CA ASN A 141 -6.98 -4.07 -3.85
C ASN A 141 -6.30 -4.23 -2.48
N VAL A 142 -7.06 -3.93 -1.42
CA VAL A 142 -6.53 -3.95 -0.05
C VAL A 142 -6.33 -5.39 0.40
N SER A 143 -5.18 -5.70 1.00
CA SER A 143 -4.89 -7.00 1.59
C SER A 143 -4.06 -6.87 2.86
N VAL A 144 -4.11 -7.92 3.67
CA VAL A 144 -3.18 -8.14 4.77
C VAL A 144 -2.58 -9.55 4.65
N SER A 145 -1.29 -9.66 4.90
CA SER A 145 -0.53 -10.91 4.90
C SER A 145 0.36 -11.02 6.12
N ASP A 146 0.64 -12.25 6.52
CA ASP A 146 1.67 -12.59 7.49
C ASP A 146 2.80 -13.33 6.74
N GLU A 147 4.02 -12.78 6.81
CA GLU A 147 5.20 -13.28 6.09
C GLU A 147 5.79 -14.54 6.74
N ASP A 148 5.56 -14.74 8.04
CA ASP A 148 6.08 -15.85 8.81
C ASP A 148 5.16 -17.07 8.70
N SER A 149 3.85 -16.85 8.83
CA SER A 149 2.85 -17.91 8.78
C SER A 149 2.30 -18.21 7.38
N GLY A 150 2.41 -17.24 6.46
CA GLY A 150 1.82 -17.30 5.13
C GLY A 150 0.31 -17.04 5.10
N ALA A 151 -0.30 -16.60 6.21
CA ALA A 151 -1.70 -16.21 6.23
C ALA A 151 -1.93 -15.02 5.30
N PHE A 152 -3.09 -14.99 4.64
CA PHE A 152 -3.46 -13.93 3.70
C PHE A 152 -4.96 -13.68 3.73
N LEU A 153 -5.36 -12.41 3.66
CA LEU A 153 -6.75 -12.03 3.44
C LEU A 153 -6.84 -10.79 2.56
N ALA A 154 -7.57 -10.93 1.44
CA ALA A 154 -8.03 -9.81 0.65
C ALA A 154 -9.24 -9.15 1.32
N ILE A 155 -9.19 -7.82 1.47
CA ILE A 155 -10.24 -7.00 2.06
C ILE A 155 -11.03 -6.36 0.91
N ALA A 156 -12.31 -6.74 0.80
CA ALA A 156 -13.17 -6.25 -0.27
C ALA A 156 -13.56 -4.78 -0.07
N GLY A 157 -13.61 -4.04 -1.17
CA GLY A 157 -14.10 -2.66 -1.22
C GLY A 157 -13.09 -1.68 -1.85
N THR A 158 -13.54 -0.43 -1.92
CA THR A 158 -12.73 0.72 -2.33
C THR A 158 -12.97 1.85 -1.35
N PHE A 159 -11.93 2.63 -1.06
CA PHE A 159 -11.98 3.68 -0.03
C PHE A 159 -11.56 5.01 -0.64
N THR A 160 -12.53 5.89 -0.89
CA THR A 160 -12.30 7.18 -1.54
C THR A 160 -12.30 8.32 -0.54
N PHE A 161 -11.40 9.28 -0.72
CA PHE A 161 -11.28 10.49 0.09
C PHE A 161 -11.05 11.73 -0.79
#